data_AF-A0A952QGE1-F1
#
_entry.id   AF-A0A952QGE1-F1
#
_cell.length_a   1.000
_cell.length_b   1.000
_cell.length_c   1.000
_cell.angle_alpha   90.00
_cell.angle_beta   90.00
_cell.angle_gamma   90.00
#
_symmetry.space_group_name_H-M   'P 1'
#
loop_
_entity.id
_entity.type
_entity.pdbx_description
1 polymer ?
#
loop_
_entity_poly.entity_id
_entity_poly.type
_entity_poly.pdbx_seq_one_letter_code
_entity_poly.pdbx_strand_id
1 'polypeptide(L)'
;MMWLQGILSLVPWISAGIWASRLAGAMTLPRRPWLGVALMVGGAAAMFLGMAVLSNLGGLSGTALSWPGWLAATVLGCLFTSAQGFGSVWILRSVAGPETGDNGGASKT
;
A
#
# COMPACT_ATOMS: atom_id res chain seq x y z
N MET A 1 -24.21 -5.31 3.96
CA MET A 1 -23.28 -4.70 4.93
C MET A 1 -21.80 -4.89 4.56
N MET A 2 -21.34 -6.10 4.22
CA MET A 2 -19.94 -6.34 3.80
C MET A 2 -19.43 -5.46 2.65
N TRP A 3 -20.23 -5.25 1.60
CA TRP A 3 -19.85 -4.42 0.45
C TRP A 3 -19.59 -2.97 0.83
N LEU A 4 -20.40 -2.40 1.72
CA LEU A 4 -20.20 -1.03 2.20
C LEU A 4 -18.91 -0.91 3.03
N GLN A 5 -18.64 -1.89 3.90
CA GLN A 5 -17.40 -1.95 4.67
C GLN A 5 -16.17 -2.09 3.77
N GLY A 6 -16.26 -2.90 2.70
CA GLY A 6 -15.20 -3.04 1.69
C GLY A 6 -14.94 -1.73 0.95
N ILE A 7 -16.01 -1.07 0.47
CA ILE A 7 -15.90 0.23 -0.24
C ILE A 7 -15.31 1.31 0.67
N LEU A 8 -15.77 1.38 1.93
CA LEU A 8 -15.24 2.34 2.90
C LEU A 8 -13.78 2.09 3.24
N SER A 9 -13.31 0.84 3.21
CA SER A 9 -11.88 0.53 3.40
C SER A 9 -11.01 0.86 2.18
N LEU A 10 -11.58 0.99 0.97
CA LEU A 10 -10.80 1.39 -0.21
C LEU A 10 -10.33 2.84 -0.15
N VAL A 11 -11.14 3.74 0.44
CA VAL A 11 -10.79 5.16 0.58
C VAL A 11 -9.47 5.37 1.34
N PRO A 12 -9.27 4.81 2.56
CA PRO A 12 -8.01 4.93 3.26
C PRO A 12 -6.87 4.19 2.54
N TRP A 13 -7.13 3.07 1.86
CA TRP A 13 -6.08 2.33 1.13
C TRP A 13 -5.55 3.14 -0.06
N ILE A 14 -6.43 3.70 -0.88
CA ILE A 14 -6.04 4.54 -2.02
C ILE A 14 -5.30 5.78 -1.52
N SER A 15 -5.82 6.42 -0.46
CA SER A 15 -5.19 7.60 0.13
C SER A 15 -3.78 7.30 0.65
N ALA A 16 -3.59 6.17 1.33
CA ALA A 16 -2.29 5.72 1.83
C ALA A 16 -1.31 5.43 0.68
N GLY A 17 -1.76 4.77 -0.39
CA GLY A 17 -0.95 4.52 -1.58
C GLY A 17 -0.52 5.79 -2.31
N ILE A 18 -1.41 6.76 -2.47
CA ILE A 18 -1.09 8.08 -3.07
C ILE A 18 -0.08 8.82 -2.19
N TRP A 19 -0.32 8.85 -0.88
CA TRP A 19 0.57 9.52 0.08
C TRP A 19 1.97 8.90 0.06
N ALA A 20 2.08 7.57 0.11
CA ALA A 20 3.35 6.86 0.07
C ALA A 20 4.10 7.07 -1.26
N SER A 21 3.37 7.10 -2.39
CA SER A 21 3.96 7.39 -3.70
C SER A 21 4.53 8.81 -3.77
N ARG A 22 3.82 9.80 -3.22
CA ARG A 22 4.31 11.18 -3.12
C ARG A 22 5.53 11.30 -2.22
N LEU A 23 5.52 10.60 -1.09
CA LEU A 23 6.65 10.57 -0.16
C LEU A 23 7.90 9.97 -0.83
N ALA A 24 7.75 8.85 -1.54
CA ALA A 24 8.83 8.25 -2.32
C ALA A 24 9.36 9.19 -3.42
N GLY A 25 8.46 9.96 -4.04
CA GLY A 25 8.81 11.01 -5.00
C GLY A 25 9.58 12.18 -4.38
N ALA A 26 9.37 12.50 -3.11
CA ALA A 26 10.12 13.56 -2.43
C ALA A 26 11.53 13.10 -1.98
N MET A 27 11.79 11.78 -1.92
CA MET A 27 13.04 11.23 -1.39
C MET A 27 14.09 10.94 -2.47
N THR A 28 15.36 11.14 -2.13
CA THR A 28 16.49 10.65 -2.92
C THR A 28 16.68 9.16 -2.69
N LEU A 29 16.00 8.35 -3.49
CA LEU A 29 16.07 6.89 -3.40
C LEU A 29 17.32 6.35 -4.12
N PRO A 30 18.05 5.39 -3.55
CA PRO A 30 19.19 4.78 -4.22
C PRO A 30 18.73 3.99 -5.45
N ARG A 31 19.51 4.01 -6.53
CA ARG A 31 19.25 3.29 -7.79
C ARG A 31 19.41 1.77 -7.63
N ARG A 32 18.49 1.15 -6.89
CA ARG A 32 18.46 -0.28 -6.58
C ARG A 32 17.02 -0.78 -6.75
N PRO A 33 16.62 -1.20 -7.96
CA PRO A 33 15.24 -1.64 -8.23
C PRO A 33 14.81 -2.79 -7.31
N TRP A 34 15.76 -3.67 -6.96
CA TRP A 34 15.51 -4.80 -6.08
C TRP A 34 15.04 -4.40 -4.68
N LEU A 35 15.41 -3.21 -4.17
CA LEU A 35 14.89 -2.70 -2.89
C LEU A 35 13.42 -2.34 -2.98
N GLY A 36 13.00 -1.74 -4.10
CA GLY A 36 11.58 -1.48 -4.38
C GLY A 36 10.78 -2.77 -4.50
N VAL A 37 11.32 -3.77 -5.21
CA VAL A 37 10.70 -5.11 -5.31
C VAL A 37 10.61 -5.78 -3.93
N ALA A 38 11.69 -5.74 -3.14
CA ALA A 38 11.71 -6.31 -1.79
C ALA A 38 10.67 -5.65 -0.88
N LEU A 39 10.48 -4.33 -1.00
CA LEU A 39 9.45 -3.61 -0.26
C LEU A 39 8.03 -4.05 -0.67
N MET A 40 7.77 -4.20 -1.97
CA MET A 40 6.48 -4.68 -2.48
C MET A 40 6.19 -6.12 -2.02
N VAL A 41 7.17 -7.01 -2.11
CA VAL A 41 7.07 -8.40 -1.65
C VAL A 41 6.88 -8.46 -0.14
N GLY A 42 7.63 -7.66 0.62
CA GLY A 42 7.50 -7.55 2.08
C GLY A 42 6.12 -7.04 2.50
N GLY A 43 5.59 -6.02 1.82
CA GLY A 43 4.24 -5.51 2.05
C GLY A 43 3.16 -6.55 1.75
N ALA A 44 3.30 -7.31 0.66
CA ALA A 44 2.40 -8.41 0.33
C ALA A 44 2.45 -9.52 1.40
N ALA A 45 3.65 -9.95 1.79
CA ALA A 45 3.85 -10.96 2.83
C ALA A 45 3.22 -10.52 4.16
N ALA A 46 3.41 -9.26 4.56
CA ALA A 46 2.80 -8.70 5.77
C ALA A 46 1.27 -8.70 5.70
N MET A 47 0.69 -8.38 4.54
CA MET A 47 -0.76 -8.44 4.33
C MET A 47 -1.30 -9.87 4.44
N PHE A 48 -0.69 -10.82 3.72
CA PHE A 48 -1.15 -12.21 3.75
C PHE A 48 -0.97 -12.86 5.12
N LEU A 49 0.17 -12.61 5.79
CA LEU A 49 0.41 -13.08 7.14
C LEU A 49 -0.55 -12.44 8.14
N GLY A 50 -0.77 -11.13 8.05
CA GLY A 50 -1.71 -10.41 8.92
C GLY A 50 -3.16 -10.89 8.74
N MET A 51 -3.58 -11.16 7.49
CA MET A 51 -4.89 -11.74 7.21
C MET A 51 -5.01 -13.18 7.72
N ALA A 52 -3.95 -13.98 7.63
CA ALA A 52 -3.92 -15.33 8.20
C ALA A 52 -3.98 -15.31 9.73
N VAL A 53 -3.33 -14.35 10.39
CA VAL A 53 -3.45 -14.17 11.85
C VAL A 53 -4.86 -13.73 12.22
N LEU A 54 -5.46 -12.79 11.48
CA LEU A 54 -6.83 -12.34 11.68
C LEU A 54 -7.86 -13.46 11.52
N SER A 55 -7.65 -14.38 10.57
CA SER A 55 -8.53 -15.53 10.39
C SER A 55 -8.41 -16.54 11.53
N ASN A 56 -7.20 -16.78 12.05
CA ASN A 56 -6.97 -17.70 13.16
C ASN A 56 -7.46 -17.16 14.52
N LEU A 57 -7.47 -15.84 14.71
CA LEU A 57 -7.94 -15.20 15.95
C LEU A 57 -9.47 -15.02 16.03
N GLY A 58 -10.23 -15.61 15.10
CA GLY A 58 -11.69 -15.48 15.07
C GLY A 58 -12.18 -14.12 14.56
N GLY A 59 -11.33 -13.36 13.86
CA GLY A 59 -11.73 -12.11 13.18
C GLY A 59 -12.71 -12.32 12.02
N LEU A 60 -12.87 -13.57 11.58
CA LEU A 60 -13.85 -14.02 10.59
C LEU A 60 -14.84 -14.99 11.26
N SER A 61 -15.90 -14.46 11.88
CA SER A 61 -17.02 -15.28 12.32
C SER A 61 -18.19 -15.14 11.33
N GLY A 62 -18.59 -16.26 10.73
CA GLY A 62 -19.88 -16.40 10.05
C GLY A 62 -20.23 -15.36 8.97
N THR A 63 -19.26 -14.94 8.13
CA THR A 63 -19.42 -13.94 7.05
C THR A 63 -19.44 -12.45 7.47
N ALA A 64 -18.97 -12.11 8.67
CA ALA A 64 -18.73 -10.72 9.06
C ALA A 64 -17.34 -10.55 9.69
N LEU A 65 -16.59 -9.52 9.26
CA LEU A 65 -15.44 -9.06 10.02
C LEU A 65 -15.95 -8.36 11.29
N SER A 66 -15.46 -8.78 12.44
CA SER A 66 -15.69 -8.05 13.69
C SER A 66 -15.16 -6.62 13.54
N TRP A 67 -15.71 -5.65 14.28
CA TRP A 67 -15.23 -4.26 14.23
C TRP A 67 -13.69 -4.13 14.40
N PRO A 68 -13.05 -4.86 15.35
CA PRO A 68 -11.59 -4.90 15.44
C PRO A 68 -10.92 -5.55 14.22
N GLY A 69 -11.52 -6.60 13.66
CA GLY A 69 -11.04 -7.25 12.45
C GLY A 69 -11.07 -6.33 11.23
N TRP A 70 -12.11 -5.51 11.09
CA TRP A 70 -12.22 -4.54 10.00
C TRP A 70 -11.17 -3.43 10.10
N LEU A 71 -10.93 -2.91 11.31
CA LEU A 71 -9.84 -1.95 11.54
C LEU A 71 -8.47 -2.56 11.22
N ALA A 72 -8.20 -3.78 11.68
CA ALA A 72 -6.95 -4.47 11.42
C ALA A 72 -6.74 -4.73 9.92
N ALA A 73 -7.78 -5.20 9.22
CA ALA A 73 -7.74 -5.38 7.76
C ALA A 73 -7.53 -4.06 7.02
N THR A 74 -8.15 -2.98 7.51
CA THR A 74 -7.96 -1.63 6.95
C THR A 74 -6.52 -1.17 7.10
N VAL A 75 -5.92 -1.33 8.29
CA VAL A 75 -4.51 -1.00 8.56
C VAL A 75 -3.57 -1.84 7.71
N LEU A 76 -3.81 -3.16 7.62
CA LEU A 76 -3.01 -4.06 6.79
C LEU A 76 -3.06 -3.65 5.31
N GLY A 77 -4.23 -3.29 4.80
CA GLY A 77 -4.37 -2.81 3.43
C GLY A 77 -3.71 -1.45 3.20
N CYS A 78 -3.74 -0.53 4.17
CA CYS A 78 -2.97 0.71 4.11
C CYS A 78 -1.46 0.46 4.05
N LEU A 79 -0.94 -0.47 4.85
CA LEU A 79 0.47 -0.86 4.83
C LEU A 79 0.85 -1.47 3.48
N PHE A 80 0.02 -2.39 2.98
CA PHE A 80 0.23 -3.01 1.68
C PHE A 80 0.26 -1.97 0.56
N THR A 81 -0.78 -1.15 0.45
CA THR A 81 -0.89 -0.12 -0.61
C THR A 81 0.22 0.92 -0.51
N SER A 82 0.64 1.29 0.70
CA SER A 82 1.80 2.16 0.90
C SER A 82 3.08 1.52 0.40
N ALA A 83 3.32 0.24 0.72
CA ALA A 83 4.48 -0.51 0.24
C ALA A 83 4.47 -0.66 -1.30
N GLN A 84 3.30 -0.90 -1.91
CA GLN A 84 3.15 -0.96 -3.36
C GLN A 84 3.43 0.40 -4.02
N GLY A 85 2.86 1.49 -3.50
CA GLY A 85 3.07 2.84 -4.02
C GLY A 85 4.54 3.26 -3.91
N PHE A 86 5.14 3.07 -2.74
CA PHE A 86 6.54 3.41 -2.50
C PHE A 86 7.49 2.56 -3.35
N GLY A 87 7.26 1.24 -3.39
CA GLY A 87 8.09 0.31 -4.16
C GLY A 87 8.01 0.55 -5.67
N SER A 88 6.83 0.86 -6.20
CA SER A 88 6.64 1.17 -7.62
C SER A 88 7.41 2.44 -8.01
N VAL A 89 7.32 3.51 -7.22
CA VAL A 89 8.07 4.75 -7.46
C VAL A 89 9.57 4.51 -7.37
N TRP A 90 10.02 3.69 -6.41
CA TRP A 90 11.43 3.31 -6.29
C TRP A 90 11.94 2.58 -7.54
N ILE A 91 11.19 1.57 -8.00
CA ILE A 91 11.53 0.83 -9.22
C ILE A 91 11.60 1.78 -10.41
N LEU A 92 10.56 2.60 -10.62
CA LEU A 92 10.49 3.56 -11.72
C LEU A 92 11.69 4.53 -11.71
N ARG A 93 12.02 5.12 -10.57
CA ARG A 93 13.18 6.02 -10.44
C ARG A 93 14.51 5.32 -10.65
N SER A 94 14.61 4.05 -10.26
CA SER A 94 15.83 3.29 -10.44
C SER A 94 16.10 2.90 -11.90
N VAL A 95 15.03 2.76 -12.71
CA VAL A 95 15.10 2.35 -14.12
C VAL A 95 15.11 3.55 -15.07
N ALA A 96 14.22 4.53 -14.86
CA ALA A 96 13.98 5.64 -15.79
C ALA A 96 14.66 6.96 -15.38
N GLY A 97 15.34 7.01 -14.23
CA GLY A 97 15.93 8.26 -13.72
C GLY A 97 14.89 9.22 -13.14
N PRO A 98 15.32 10.39 -12.63
CA PRO A 98 14.47 11.34 -11.89
C PRO A 98 13.28 11.88 -12.69
N GLU A 99 13.36 11.86 -14.01
CA GLU A 99 12.40 12.38 -15.00
C GLU A 99 10.98 11.77 -14.85
N THR A 100 10.87 10.51 -14.41
CA THR A 100 9.56 9.84 -14.27
C THR A 100 8.77 10.21 -13.01
N GLY A 101 9.39 10.93 -12.06
CA GLY A 101 8.70 11.41 -10.86
C GLY A 101 7.96 12.73 -11.06
N ASP A 102 8.26 13.49 -12.11
CA ASP A 102 7.85 14.89 -12.26
C ASP A 102 6.57 15.07 -13.12
N ASN A 103 6.17 14.03 -13.86
CA ASN A 103 4.98 14.09 -14.74
C ASN A 103 3.64 13.92 -14.00
N GLY A 104 3.66 13.88 -12.66
CA GLY A 104 2.45 13.89 -11.83
C GLY A 104 2.06 15.28 -11.31
N GLY A 105 2.83 16.33 -11.60
CA GLY A 105 2.62 17.63 -10.93
C GLY A 105 3.28 18.88 -11.53
N ALA A 106 3.74 18.86 -12.79
CA ALA A 106 4.30 20.04 -13.44
C ALA A 106 3.55 20.42 -14.73
N SER A 107 2.24 20.66 -14.60
CA SER A 107 1.64 21.78 -15.34
C SER A 107 2.09 23.06 -14.65
N LYS A 108 3.18 23.64 -15.14
CA LYS A 108 3.54 25.05 -14.92
C LYS A 108 3.81 25.66 -16.30
N THR A 109 2.72 25.92 -17.01
CA THR A 109 2.60 27.04 -17.94
C THR A 109 2.19 28.27 -17.16
#